data_AF-A0A1J5NVF1-F1
#
_entry.id   AF-A0A1J5NVF1-F1
#
_cell.length_a   1.000
_cell.length_b   1.000
_cell.length_c   1.000
_cell.angle_alpha   90.00
_cell.angle_beta   90.00
_cell.angle_gamma   90.00
#
_symmetry.space_group_name_H-M   'P 1'
#
loop_
_entity.id
_entity.type
_entity.pdbx_description
1 polymer ?
#
loop_
_entity_poly.entity_id
_entity_poly.type
_entity_poly.pdbx_seq_one_letter_code
_entity_poly.pdbx_strand_id
1 'polypeptide(L)' 'MNARARGIDASALRIGLPVKIAFDQVKDDLTLPVFEAT' A
#
# COMPACT_ATOMS: atom_id res chain seq x y z
N MET A 1 -5.48 10.03 -7.87
CA MET A 1 -5.47 9.41 -6.53
C MET A 1 -4.59 8.17 -6.63
N ASN A 2 -3.44 8.15 -5.96
CA ASN A 2 -2.46 7.06 -6.08
C ASN A 2 -2.41 6.28 -4.76
N ALA A 3 -2.61 4.97 -4.81
CA ALA A 3 -2.48 4.09 -3.64
C ALA A 3 -1.01 4.03 -3.18
N ARG A 4 -0.79 3.87 -1.87
CA ARG A 4 0.55 3.90 -1.25
C ARG A 4 1.06 2.49 -0.96
N ALA A 5 2.35 2.27 -1.10
CA ALA A 5 3.01 1.06 -0.60
C ALA A 5 3.21 1.16 0.92
N ARG A 6 2.75 0.14 1.66
CA ARG A 6 2.81 0.08 3.13
C ARG A 6 3.65 -1.11 3.57
N GLY A 7 4.56 -0.88 4.51
CA GLY A 7 5.41 -1.93 5.09
C GLY A 7 6.42 -2.53 4.12
N ILE A 8 6.58 -1.95 2.93
CA ILE A 8 7.56 -2.37 1.93
C ILE A 8 8.77 -1.45 2.06
N ASP A 9 9.92 -2.03 2.40
CA ASP A 9 11.18 -1.28 2.45
C ASP A 9 11.52 -0.73 1.05
N ALA A 10 12.08 0.48 1.00
CA ALA A 10 12.39 1.13 -0.28
C ALA A 10 13.38 0.31 -1.12
N SER A 11 14.30 -0.42 -0.49
CA SER A 11 15.26 -1.30 -1.18
C SER A 11 14.62 -2.57 -1.77
N ALA A 12 13.42 -2.95 -1.30
CA ALA A 12 12.66 -4.08 -1.81
C ALA A 12 11.74 -3.70 -2.98
N LEU A 13 11.55 -2.39 -3.25
CA LEU A 13 10.69 -1.91 -4.32
C LEU A 13 11.30 -2.22 -5.69
N ARG A 14 10.55 -2.96 -6.50
CA ARG A 14 10.91 -3.32 -7.87
C ARG A 14 9.67 -3.48 -8.74
N ILE A 15 9.80 -3.22 -10.03
CA ILE A 15 8.72 -3.47 -11.00
C ILE A 15 8.40 -4.97 -10.99
N GLY A 16 7.11 -5.29 -10.93
CA GLY A 16 6.64 -6.68 -10.86
C GLY A 16 6.67 -7.30 -9.47
N LEU A 17 6.98 -6.53 -8.41
CA LEU A 17 6.80 -7.00 -7.03
C LEU A 17 5.31 -7.31 -6.79
N PRO A 18 4.95 -8.56 -6.44
CA PRO A 18 3.57 -8.91 -6.11
C PRO A 18 3.13 -8.21 -4.82
N VAL A 19 1.94 -7.63 -4.86
CA VAL A 19 1.33 -6.92 -3.73
C VAL A 19 -0.12 -7.36 -3.57
N LYS A 20 -0.64 -7.25 -2.35
CA LYS A 20 -2.06 -7.36 -2.04
C LYS A 20 -2.65 -5.97 -1.78
N ILE A 21 -3.93 -5.81 -2.09
CA ILE A 21 -4.66 -4.58 -1.74
C ILE A 21 -5.22 -4.74 -0.34
N ALA A 22 -4.92 -3.78 0.52
CA ALA A 22 -5.52 -3.60 1.83
C ALA A 22 -6.16 -2.19 1.93
N PHE A 23 -6.77 -1.89 3.06
CA PHE A 23 -7.45 -0.63 3.30
C PHE A 23 -7.00 -0.06 4.63
N ASP A 24 -6.65 1.23 4.64
CA ASP A 24 -6.18 1.92 5.83
C ASP A 24 -7.05 3.15 6.09
N GLN A 25 -7.47 3.32 7.34
CA GLN A 25 -8.21 4.50 7.76
C GLN A 25 -7.22 5.64 7.98
N VAL A 26 -7.31 6.69 7.18
CA VAL A 26 -6.41 7.86 7.28
C VAL A 26 -7.03 9.02 8.05
N LYS A 27 -8.36 9.07 8.15
CA LYS A 27 -9.17 10.01 8.94
C LYS A 27 -10.51 9.36 9.32
N ASP A 28 -11.25 9.99 10.23
CA ASP A 28 -12.49 9.45 10.83
C ASP A 28 -13.53 8.96 9.80
N ASP A 29 -13.57 9.55 8.60
CA ASP A 29 -14.50 9.23 7.51
C ASP A 29 -13.81 8.79 6.20
N LEU A 30 -12.49 8.65 6.20
CA LEU A 30 -11.72 8.40 4.97
C LEU A 30 -10.84 7.15 5.09
N THR A 31 -11.20 6.14 4.30
CA THR A 31 -10.43 4.92 4.11
C THR A 31 -9.82 4.91 2.72
N LEU A 32 -8.51 4.66 2.64
CA LEU A 32 -7.78 4.63 1.37
C LEU A 32 -7.21 3.24 1.11
N PRO A 33 -7.19 2.80 -0.17
CA PRO A 33 -6.50 1.57 -0.53
C PRO A 33 -4.98 1.74 -0.40
N VAL A 34 -4.33 0.69 0.09
CA VAL A 34 -2.86 0.58 0.21
C VAL A 34 -2.39 -0.75 -0.37
N PHE A 35 -1.12 -0.79 -0.79
CA PHE A 35 -0.46 -2.01 -1.27
C PHE A 35 0.46 -2.56 -0.19
N GLU A 36 0.32 -3.84 0.13
CA GLU A 36 1.15 -4.56 1.09
C GLU A 36 1.91 -5.69 0.39
N ALA A 37 3.10 -6.01 0.88
CA ALA A 37 3.84 -7.20 0.42
C ALA A 37 3.04 -8.47 0.73
N THR A 38 3.18 -9.48 -0.14
CA THR A 38 2.34 -10.67 -0.14
C THR A 38 2.64 -11.61 1.01
#